data_AF-A0A2N5J896-F1
#
_entry.id   AF-A0A2N5J896-F1
#
_cell.length_a   1.000
_cell.length_b   1.000
_cell.length_c   1.000
_cell.angle_alpha   90.00
_cell.angle_beta   90.00
_cell.angle_gamma   90.00
#
_symmetry.space_group_name_H-M   'P 1'
#
loop_
_entity.id
_entity.type
_entity.pdbx_description
1 polymer ?
#
loop_
_entity_poly.entity_id
_entity_poly.type
_entity_poly.pdbx_seq_one_letter_code
_entity_poly.pdbx_strand_id
1 'polypeptide(L)'
;MHLQIESGAGMTVDMAWPEFLVAVEYDGDHHRTSKKQWRRDQEKRERLRLNGWIIFVVTADVLNSKEAKARFAFEVAWRLVSQGADFTFHIRPKPLDRLCPLPRESREDKE
;
A
#
# COMPACT_ATOMS: atom_id res chain seq x y z
N MET A 1 -0.20 -0.66 -14.30
CA MET A 1 1.09 -1.00 -14.94
C MET A 1 1.01 -2.40 -15.56
N HIS A 2 1.67 -2.66 -16.70
CA HIS A 2 1.63 -3.95 -17.40
C HIS A 2 2.80 -4.84 -16.97
N LEU A 3 2.51 -6.07 -16.56
CA LEU A 3 3.49 -7.07 -16.14
C LEU A 3 3.56 -8.17 -17.19
N GLN A 4 4.77 -8.52 -17.61
CA GLN A 4 5.00 -9.69 -18.44
C GLN A 4 5.30 -10.89 -17.55
N ILE A 5 4.58 -11.98 -17.77
CA ILE A 5 4.81 -13.28 -17.15
C ILE A 5 5.42 -14.18 -18.22
N GLU A 6 6.17 -15.20 -17.81
CA GLU A 6 6.82 -16.16 -18.72
C GLU A 6 5.86 -16.84 -19.72
N SER A 7 4.54 -16.84 -19.44
CA SER A 7 3.52 -17.33 -20.37
C SER A 7 3.14 -16.38 -21.52
N GLY A 8 3.80 -15.21 -21.65
CA GLY A 8 3.56 -14.21 -22.71
C GLY A 8 2.25 -13.43 -22.62
N ALA A 9 1.41 -13.70 -21.62
CA ALA A 9 0.16 -12.98 -21.39
C ALA A 9 0.41 -11.78 -20.47
N GLY A 10 0.17 -10.58 -20.95
CA GLY A 10 0.32 -9.38 -20.14
C GLY A 10 -0.76 -9.25 -19.05
N MET A 11 -0.35 -9.09 -17.78
CA MET A 11 -1.25 -8.87 -16.64
C MET A 11 -1.17 -7.44 -16.13
N THR A 12 -2.30 -6.82 -15.82
CA THR A 12 -2.34 -5.44 -15.31
C THR A 12 -2.68 -5.43 -13.83
N VAL A 13 -1.91 -4.64 -13.07
CA VAL A 13 -2.12 -4.31 -11.65
C VAL A 13 -2.10 -2.80 -11.47
N ASP A 14 -2.70 -2.28 -10.40
CA ASP A 14 -2.80 -0.83 -10.17
C ASP A 14 -1.42 -0.21 -9.93
N MET A 15 -0.63 -0.84 -9.05
CA MET A 15 0.76 -0.48 -8.79
C MET A 15 1.63 -1.72 -8.72
N ALA A 16 2.85 -1.65 -9.25
CA ALA A 16 3.83 -2.70 -9.03
C ALA A 16 5.27 -2.17 -9.12
N TRP A 17 6.17 -2.97 -8.57
CA TRP A 17 7.62 -2.86 -8.66
C TRP A 17 8.17 -4.21 -9.13
N PRO A 18 8.35 -4.40 -10.45
CA PRO A 18 8.66 -5.70 -11.03
C PRO A 18 10.02 -6.24 -10.63
N GLU A 19 10.99 -5.36 -10.41
CA GLU A 19 12.33 -5.71 -9.96
C GLU A 19 12.32 -6.40 -8.59
N PHE A 20 11.28 -6.15 -7.79
CA PHE A 20 11.11 -6.71 -6.43
C PHE A 20 9.98 -7.74 -6.34
N LEU A 21 9.29 -8.02 -7.45
CA LEU A 21 8.10 -8.88 -7.51
C LEU A 21 7.03 -8.47 -6.48
N VAL A 22 6.78 -7.17 -6.33
CA VAL A 22 5.76 -6.63 -5.42
C VAL A 22 4.69 -5.88 -6.22
N ALA A 23 3.41 -6.13 -5.92
CA ALA A 23 2.28 -5.43 -6.51
C ALA A 23 1.24 -5.04 -5.45
N VAL A 24 0.46 -4.00 -5.75
CA VAL A 24 -0.70 -3.57 -4.99
C VAL A 24 -1.90 -3.50 -5.94
N GLU A 25 -3.03 -4.06 -5.49
CA GLU A 25 -4.32 -3.93 -6.14
C GLU A 25 -5.35 -3.33 -5.19
N TYR A 26 -6.14 -2.41 -5.72
CA TYR A 26 -7.28 -1.85 -5.03
C TYR A 26 -8.54 -2.68 -5.33
N ASP A 27 -9.14 -3.23 -4.28
CA ASP A 27 -10.38 -3.98 -4.34
C ASP A 27 -11.54 -3.04 -3.98
N GLY A 28 -12.11 -2.38 -4.99
CA GLY A 28 -13.26 -1.50 -4.81
C GLY A 28 -14.56 -2.28 -4.60
N ASP A 29 -15.51 -1.67 -3.87
CA ASP A 29 -16.82 -2.27 -3.53
C ASP A 29 -17.70 -2.61 -4.75
N HIS A 30 -17.26 -2.21 -5.96
CA HIS A 30 -17.90 -2.52 -7.23
C HIS A 30 -17.65 -3.95 -7.76
N HIS A 31 -16.82 -4.77 -7.11
CA HIS A 31 -16.54 -6.15 -7.56
C HIS A 31 -17.70 -7.14 -7.34
N ARG A 32 -18.80 -6.72 -6.71
CA ARG A 32 -19.90 -7.62 -6.34
C ARG A 32 -20.88 -7.91 -7.49
N THR A 33 -20.76 -7.26 -8.64
CA THR A 33 -21.75 -7.37 -9.74
C THR A 33 -21.50 -8.51 -10.74
N SER A 34 -20.35 -9.20 -10.74
CA SER A 34 -20.13 -10.36 -11.61
C SER A 34 -19.20 -11.43 -11.03
N LYS A 35 -19.76 -12.61 -10.70
CA LYS A 35 -19.00 -13.80 -10.27
C LYS A 35 -17.86 -14.18 -11.24
N LYS A 36 -18.02 -13.88 -12.53
CA LYS A 36 -17.01 -14.19 -13.56
C LYS A 36 -15.79 -13.28 -13.44
N GLN A 37 -15.99 -12.00 -13.13
CA GLN A 37 -14.90 -11.05 -12.92
C GLN A 37 -14.12 -11.42 -11.65
N TRP A 38 -14.83 -11.68 -10.55
CA TRP A 38 -14.19 -12.11 -9.31
C TRP A 38 -13.31 -13.36 -9.48
N ARG A 39 -13.78 -14.39 -10.19
CA ARG A 39 -12.94 -15.58 -10.46
C ARG A 39 -11.70 -15.24 -11.27
N ARG A 40 -11.84 -14.40 -12.31
CA ARG A 40 -10.70 -13.97 -13.13
C ARG A 40 -9.67 -13.21 -12.31
N ASP A 41 -10.11 -12.32 -11.41
CA ASP A 41 -9.21 -11.55 -10.55
C ASP A 41 -8.49 -12.46 -9.54
N GLN A 42 -9.19 -13.45 -8.97
CA GLN A 42 -8.57 -14.46 -8.11
C GLN A 42 -7.57 -15.35 -8.85
N GLU A 43 -7.93 -15.86 -10.03
CA GLU A 43 -7.03 -16.65 -10.88
C GLU A 43 -5.79 -15.85 -11.30
N LYS A 44 -5.96 -14.56 -11.62
CA LYS A 44 -4.88 -13.62 -11.94
C LYS A 44 -3.91 -13.47 -10.76
N ARG A 45 -4.44 -13.20 -9.57
CA ARG A 45 -3.66 -13.06 -8.32
C ARG A 45 -2.90 -14.35 -8.01
N GLU A 46 -3.55 -15.50 -8.17
CA GLU A 46 -2.93 -16.79 -7.91
C GLU A 46 -1.78 -17.09 -8.88
N ARG A 47 -1.97 -16.82 -10.16
CA ARG A 47 -0.90 -16.95 -11.16
C ARG A 47 0.29 -16.07 -10.82
N LEU A 48 0.07 -14.81 -10.44
CA LEU A 48 1.16 -13.93 -10.04
C LEU A 48 1.89 -14.48 -8.80
N ARG A 49 1.17 -14.94 -7.78
CA ARG A 49 1.79 -15.55 -6.58
C ARG A 49 2.63 -16.78 -6.90
N LEU A 50 2.15 -17.65 -7.80
CA LEU A 50 2.90 -18.81 -8.26
C LEU A 50 4.19 -18.43 -9.01
N ASN A 51 4.23 -17.23 -9.61
CA ASN A 51 5.42 -16.66 -10.23
C ASN A 51 6.25 -15.79 -9.25
N GLY A 52 6.08 -15.99 -7.93
CA GLY A 52 6.89 -15.32 -6.90
C GLY A 52 6.44 -13.91 -6.51
N TRP A 53 5.34 -13.40 -7.08
CA TRP A 53 4.85 -12.07 -6.75
C TRP A 53 4.18 -12.01 -5.37
N ILE A 54 4.52 -10.98 -4.60
CA ILE A 54 3.75 -10.58 -3.42
C ILE A 54 2.71 -9.55 -3.86
N ILE A 55 1.44 -9.90 -3.69
CA ILE A 55 0.31 -9.03 -4.01
C ILE A 55 -0.39 -8.61 -2.74
N PHE A 56 -0.36 -7.30 -2.50
CA PHE A 56 -1.22 -6.65 -1.52
C PHE A 56 -2.56 -6.32 -2.18
N VAL A 57 -3.65 -6.72 -1.55
CA VAL A 57 -5.00 -6.34 -1.96
C VAL A 57 -5.57 -5.44 -0.87
N VAL A 58 -6.05 -4.26 -1.24
CA VAL A 58 -6.50 -3.25 -0.28
C VAL A 58 -7.85 -2.67 -0.69
N THR A 59 -8.76 -2.48 0.27
CA THR A 59 -10.08 -1.87 0.04
C THR A 59 -10.13 -0.45 0.61
N ALA A 60 -11.17 0.30 0.26
CA ALA A 60 -11.45 1.61 0.90
C ALA A 60 -11.57 1.48 2.42
N ASP A 61 -12.22 0.40 2.90
CA ASP A 61 -12.44 0.16 4.32
C ASP A 61 -11.12 -0.01 5.08
N VAL A 62 -10.11 -0.61 4.45
CA VAL A 62 -8.76 -0.76 5.05
C VAL A 62 -8.00 0.57 5.04
N LEU A 63 -8.26 1.47 4.09
CA LEU A 63 -7.59 2.77 3.98
C LEU A 63 -8.41 3.92 4.57
N ASN A 64 -9.24 3.64 5.58
CA ASN A 64 -10.23 4.59 6.11
C ASN A 64 -9.66 5.72 7.00
N SER A 65 -8.39 5.63 7.42
CA SER A 65 -7.75 6.62 8.29
C SER A 65 -6.34 6.96 7.83
N LYS A 66 -5.76 8.03 8.37
CA LYS A 66 -4.37 8.41 8.07
C LYS A 66 -3.40 7.34 8.59
N GLU A 67 -3.70 6.79 9.76
CA GLU A 67 -2.93 5.78 10.45
C GLU A 67 -2.95 4.47 9.67
N ALA A 68 -4.11 4.06 9.16
CA ALA A 68 -4.25 2.85 8.36
C ALA A 68 -3.52 2.98 7.00
N LYS A 69 -3.61 4.14 6.35
CA LYS A 69 -2.83 4.43 5.14
C LYS A 69 -1.33 4.39 5.39
N ALA A 70 -0.87 5.00 6.49
CA ALA A 70 0.54 5.02 6.86
C ALA A 70 1.05 3.60 7.17
N ARG A 71 0.25 2.79 7.88
CA ARG A 71 0.55 1.39 8.15
C ARG A 71 0.66 0.58 6.87
N PHE A 72 -0.33 0.69 5.97
CA PHE A 72 -0.31 -0.03 4.70
C PHE A 72 0.90 0.35 3.84
N ALA A 73 1.20 1.65 3.74
CA ALA A 73 2.38 2.13 3.04
C ALA A 73 3.68 1.57 3.66
N PHE A 74 3.76 1.50 4.99
CA PHE A 74 4.89 0.89 5.69
C PHE A 74 5.02 -0.60 5.40
N GLU A 75 3.93 -1.37 5.40
CA GLU A 75 3.94 -2.81 5.10
C GLU A 75 4.43 -3.08 3.67
N VAL A 76 4.00 -2.28 2.68
CA VAL A 76 4.48 -2.35 1.30
C VAL A 76 5.96 -1.97 1.23
N ALA A 77 6.37 -0.86 1.83
CA ALA A 77 7.76 -0.40 1.84
C ALA A 77 8.69 -1.43 2.50
N TRP A 78 8.29 -1.99 3.64
CA TRP A 78 9.03 -3.05 4.31
C TRP A 78 9.21 -4.28 3.42
N ARG A 79 8.18 -4.64 2.66
CA ARG A 79 8.29 -5.78 1.74
C ARG A 79 9.25 -5.49 0.59
N LEU A 80 9.24 -4.27 0.06
CA LEU A 80 10.20 -3.83 -0.95
C LEU A 80 11.63 -3.88 -0.39
N VAL A 81 11.88 -3.35 0.81
CA VAL A 81 13.19 -3.44 1.49
C VAL A 81 13.63 -4.89 1.66
N SER A 82 12.71 -5.77 2.09
CA SER A 82 13.00 -7.20 2.27
C SER A 82 13.36 -7.91 0.97
N GLN A 83 12.99 -7.33 -0.19
CA GLN A 83 13.32 -7.82 -1.53
C GLN A 83 14.53 -7.10 -2.14
N GLY A 84 15.26 -6.29 -1.35
CA GLY A 84 16.47 -5.60 -1.78
C GLY A 84 16.25 -4.21 -2.35
N ALA A 85 15.07 -3.61 -2.17
CA ALA A 85 14.86 -2.21 -2.55
C ALA A 85 15.57 -1.27 -1.57
N ASP A 86 16.42 -0.41 -2.11
CA ASP A 86 17.03 0.68 -1.34
C ASP A 86 16.13 1.92 -1.35
N PHE A 87 15.87 2.47 -0.17
CA PHE A 87 15.13 3.73 -0.02
C PHE A 87 16.03 4.80 0.59
N THR A 88 16.15 5.93 -0.11
CA THR A 88 16.76 7.13 0.47
C THR A 88 15.68 7.93 1.19
N PHE A 89 15.73 7.94 2.53
CA PHE A 89 14.86 8.79 3.33
C PHE A 89 15.49 10.15 3.55
N HIS A 90 14.78 11.21 3.15
CA HIS A 90 15.13 12.57 3.52
C HIS A 90 14.45 12.93 4.84
N ILE A 91 15.22 12.90 5.93
CA ILE A 91 14.72 13.34 7.24
C ILE A 91 14.55 14.86 7.18
N ARG A 92 13.29 15.31 7.19
CA ARG A 92 12.94 16.73 7.32
C ARG A 92 12.63 17.00 8.80
N PRO A 93 13.52 17.66 9.56
CA PRO A 93 13.24 17.98 10.94
C PRO A 93 11.97 18.84 11.02
N LYS A 94 11.02 18.41 11.86
CA LYS A 94 9.88 19.23 12.28
C LYS A 94 10.04 19.48 13.77
N PRO A 95 9.92 20.74 14.23
CA PRO A 95 9.99 21.04 15.65
C PRO A 95 8.83 20.34 16.39
N LEU A 96 9.12 19.93 17.63
CA LEU A 96 8.26 19.04 18.42
C LEU A 96 6.88 19.64 18.68
N ASP A 97 6.81 20.96 18.86
CA ASP A 97 5.59 21.77 19.02
C ASP A 97 4.57 21.61 17.87
N ARG A 98 5.04 21.24 16.66
CA ARG A 98 4.18 20.97 15.50
C ARG A 98 3.77 19.51 15.35
N LEU A 99 4.51 18.59 15.97
CA LEU A 99 4.22 17.14 15.93
C LEU A 99 3.31 16.72 17.08
N CYS A 100 3.50 17.34 18.23
CA CYS A 100 2.67 17.19 19.41
C CYS A 100 2.33 18.62 19.86
N PRO A 101 1.12 19.13 19.55
CA PRO A 101 0.69 20.40 20.10
C PRO A 101 0.74 20.25 21.61
N LEU A 102 1.70 20.90 22.26
CA LEU A 102 1.73 20.94 23.71
C LEU A 102 0.40 21.52 24.19
N PRO A 103 -0.19 20.98 25.27
CA PRO A 103 -1.36 21.59 25.88
C PRO A 103 -1.05 23.08 26.06
N ARG A 104 -1.92 23.95 25.54
CA ARG A 104 -1.80 25.38 25.82
C ARG A 104 -1.86 25.51 27.34
N GLU A 105 -0.83 26.06 27.95
CA GLU A 105 -0.91 26.48 29.35
C GLU A 105 -2.18 27.33 29.46
N SER A 106 -3.15 26.82 30.22
CA SER A 106 -4.23 27.64 30.73
C SER A 106 -3.53 28.79 31.44
N ARG A 107 -3.75 30.01 30.96
CA ARG A 107 -3.42 31.21 31.72
C ARG A 107 -4.30 31.18 32.97
N GLU A 108 -3.85 30.47 33.99
CA GLU A 108 -4.26 30.72 35.36
C GLU A 108 -3.46 31.92 35.85
N ASP A 109 -4.23 32.98 36.04
CA ASP A 109 -4.09 34.08 36.99
C ASP A 109 -2.97 35.12 36.80
N LYS A 110 -3.42 36.37 36.67
CA LYS A 110 -3.07 37.46 37.59
C LYS A 110 -4.05 38.63 37.43
N GLU A 111 -4.87 38.80 38.47
CA GLU A 111 -5.59 39.99 38.99
C GLU A 111 -6.32 40.93 38.02
#